data_AF-A0A2D7NYY3-F1
#
_entry.id   AF-A0A2D7NYY3-F1
#
_cell.length_a   1.000
_cell.length_b   1.000
_cell.length_c   1.000
_cell.angle_alpha   90.00
_cell.angle_beta   90.00
_cell.angle_gamma   90.00
#
_symmetry.space_group_name_H-M   'P 1'
#
loop_
_entity.id
_entity.type
_entity.pdbx_description
1 polymer ?
#
loop_
_entity_poly.entity_id
_entity_poly.type
_entity_poly.pdbx_seq_one_letter_code
_entity_poly.pdbx_strand_id
1 'polypeptide(L)'
;MGFKMINILTKFRKNMDIPINQIWNFIDLHTAEPPMQCYSLHAANVVMTGLDAQSIADLTKKRGYDTELLPSLFTYREILWQPNVFEKPQLCMPSIRIFKAFCEEKAAEYDQEKGKIYEIYSGLLRGLAENCERALKDLGKKRQPVSIHRVLKELRRRSFPIIKFFIDHPQNRNDYYHEAVNRLNYAVKISITEFNTRFTEFEEPFWRVENEKAISKNNMREAQKNTTKGEDFVNQEKVVF
;
A
#
# COMPACT_ATOMS: atom_id res chain seq x y z
N MET A 1 22.48 -41.98 -13.59
CA MET A 1 22.54 -40.50 -13.49
C MET A 1 21.18 -40.02 -13.00
N GLY A 2 21.07 -39.73 -11.70
CA GLY A 2 19.81 -39.29 -11.09
C GLY A 2 19.56 -37.81 -11.37
N PHE A 3 18.43 -37.50 -12.00
CA PHE A 3 18.01 -36.13 -12.26
C PHE A 3 17.80 -35.38 -10.94
N LYS A 4 18.60 -34.33 -10.70
CA LYS A 4 18.35 -33.32 -9.67
C LYS A 4 17.10 -32.52 -10.05
N MET A 5 15.93 -33.06 -9.73
CA MET A 5 14.65 -32.33 -9.73
C MET A 5 14.36 -31.77 -8.33
N ILE A 6 15.38 -31.19 -7.68
CA ILE A 6 15.25 -30.52 -6.38
C ILE A 6 15.82 -29.11 -6.57
N ASN A 7 14.96 -28.12 -6.82
CA ASN A 7 15.08 -26.74 -6.29
C ASN A 7 14.36 -25.62 -7.06
N ILE A 8 13.49 -25.91 -8.02
CA ILE A 8 12.69 -24.84 -8.63
C ILE A 8 11.41 -24.59 -7.81
N LEU A 9 10.71 -25.66 -7.37
CA LEU A 9 9.51 -25.54 -6.52
C LEU A 9 9.78 -25.07 -5.07
N THR A 10 10.95 -25.37 -4.50
CA THR A 10 11.31 -24.93 -3.14
C THR A 10 11.75 -23.47 -3.07
N LYS A 11 12.15 -22.85 -4.19
CA LYS A 11 12.49 -21.42 -4.24
C LYS A 11 11.25 -20.53 -4.32
N PHE A 12 10.15 -21.05 -4.87
CA PHE A 12 8.81 -20.44 -4.85
C PHE A 12 8.13 -20.43 -3.47
N ARG A 13 8.75 -21.05 -2.45
CA ARG A 13 8.16 -21.27 -1.11
C ARG A 13 8.60 -20.29 -0.02
N LYS A 14 9.29 -19.19 -0.32
CA LYS A 14 9.66 -18.24 0.75
C LYS A 14 8.68 -17.09 0.87
N ASN A 15 8.55 -16.30 -0.18
CA ASN A 15 7.65 -15.15 -0.25
C ASN A 15 6.95 -15.18 -1.61
N MET A 16 5.65 -14.96 -1.64
CA MET A 16 4.86 -14.87 -2.88
C MET A 16 3.99 -13.62 -2.84
N ASP A 17 4.09 -12.82 -3.90
CA ASP A 17 3.27 -11.63 -4.08
C ASP A 17 2.07 -12.00 -4.95
N ILE A 18 0.86 -11.75 -4.45
CA ILE A 18 -0.42 -12.12 -5.05
C ILE A 18 -1.22 -10.83 -5.32
N PRO A 19 -1.76 -10.64 -6.53
CA PRO A 19 -2.64 -9.52 -6.85
C PRO A 19 -3.85 -9.43 -5.89
N ILE A 20 -4.34 -8.22 -5.61
CA ILE A 20 -5.45 -7.99 -4.67
C ILE A 20 -6.65 -8.89 -4.97
N ASN A 21 -7.05 -8.98 -6.23
CA ASN A 21 -8.23 -9.74 -6.64
C ASN A 21 -8.06 -11.26 -6.65
N GLN A 22 -6.84 -11.78 -6.46
CA GLN A 22 -6.53 -13.21 -6.51
C GLN A 22 -6.33 -13.84 -5.13
N ILE A 23 -6.21 -13.04 -4.08
CA ILE A 23 -5.91 -13.54 -2.73
C ILE A 23 -6.99 -14.47 -2.18
N TRP A 24 -8.26 -14.21 -2.51
CA TRP A 24 -9.37 -15.02 -2.00
C TRP A 24 -9.36 -16.42 -2.60
N ASN A 25 -9.18 -16.52 -3.92
CA ASN A 25 -8.98 -17.80 -4.60
C ASN A 25 -7.75 -18.54 -4.04
N PHE A 26 -6.68 -17.81 -3.72
CA PHE A 26 -5.49 -18.41 -3.12
C PHE A 26 -5.78 -19.01 -1.74
N ILE A 27 -6.47 -18.26 -0.86
CA ILE A 27 -6.85 -18.71 0.49
C ILE A 27 -7.80 -19.93 0.40
N ASP A 28 -8.79 -19.88 -0.48
CA ASP A 28 -9.76 -20.98 -0.67
C ASP A 28 -9.07 -22.29 -1.10
N LEU A 29 -8.03 -22.20 -1.93
CA LEU A 29 -7.28 -23.37 -2.41
C LEU A 29 -6.25 -23.91 -1.39
N HIS A 30 -5.75 -23.08 -0.48
CA HIS A 30 -4.65 -23.43 0.43
C HIS A 30 -5.08 -23.69 1.88
N THR A 31 -6.39 -23.67 2.17
CA THR A 31 -6.94 -24.00 3.50
C THR A 31 -6.93 -25.50 3.85
N ALA A 32 -6.49 -26.37 2.93
CA ALA A 32 -6.55 -27.83 3.09
C ALA A 32 -5.41 -28.47 3.92
N GLU A 33 -4.24 -27.83 4.07
CA GLU A 33 -3.14 -28.29 4.94
C GLU A 33 -2.31 -27.09 5.42
N PRO A 34 -1.80 -27.07 6.68
CA PRO A 34 -1.11 -25.91 7.19
C PRO A 34 0.36 -25.87 6.74
N PRO A 35 0.77 -24.84 6.02
CA PRO A 35 1.81 -23.97 6.51
C PRO A 35 1.16 -22.85 7.30
N MET A 36 1.66 -22.62 8.51
CA MET A 36 1.48 -21.36 9.21
C MET A 36 2.02 -20.23 8.29
N GLN A 37 1.10 -19.58 7.57
CA GLN A 37 1.38 -18.51 6.63
C GLN A 37 1.03 -17.18 7.28
N CYS A 38 1.93 -16.21 7.15
CA CYS A 38 1.66 -14.83 7.49
C CYS A 38 1.37 -14.05 6.22
N TYR A 39 0.40 -13.14 6.31
CA TYR A 39 0.01 -12.29 5.21
C TYR A 39 0.34 -10.84 5.53
N SER A 40 0.72 -10.10 4.50
CA SER A 40 0.82 -8.65 4.58
C SER A 40 0.25 -7.99 3.33
N LEU A 41 -0.43 -6.86 3.53
CA LEU A 41 -0.92 -6.02 2.44
C LEU A 41 0.12 -4.93 2.17
N HIS A 42 0.53 -4.79 0.91
CA HIS A 42 1.46 -3.76 0.44
C HIS A 42 0.72 -2.85 -0.54
N ALA A 43 0.58 -1.58 -0.17
CA ALA A 43 -0.05 -0.55 -0.99
C ALA A 43 0.66 0.80 -0.79
N ALA A 44 1.51 1.17 -1.74
CA ALA A 44 2.34 2.37 -1.67
C ALA A 44 3.24 2.39 -0.41
N ASN A 45 3.10 3.41 0.43
CA ASN A 45 3.81 3.55 1.71
C ASN A 45 3.20 2.72 2.85
N VAL A 46 2.08 2.05 2.63
CA VAL A 46 1.36 1.28 3.65
C VAL A 46 1.77 -0.19 3.56
N VAL A 47 2.22 -0.73 4.68
CA VAL A 47 2.48 -2.17 4.86
C VAL A 47 1.72 -2.63 6.10
N MET A 48 0.64 -3.39 5.89
CA MET A 48 -0.12 -4.00 6.97
C MET A 48 0.39 -5.41 7.20
N THR A 49 1.08 -5.65 8.31
CA THR A 49 1.66 -6.97 8.66
C THR A 49 0.82 -7.73 9.68
N GLY A 50 1.06 -9.03 9.82
CA GLY A 50 0.42 -9.83 10.87
C GLY A 50 -1.04 -10.18 10.58
N LEU A 51 -1.42 -10.15 9.30
CA LEU A 51 -2.74 -10.55 8.85
C LEU A 51 -2.78 -12.08 8.74
N ASP A 52 -3.88 -12.66 9.20
CA ASP A 52 -4.18 -14.08 9.07
C ASP A 52 -5.20 -14.30 7.94
N ALA A 53 -5.33 -15.54 7.47
CA ALA A 53 -6.24 -15.89 6.40
C ALA A 53 -7.71 -15.53 6.74
N GLN A 54 -8.11 -15.63 8.01
CA GLN A 54 -9.45 -15.29 8.45
C GLN A 54 -9.74 -13.79 8.26
N SER A 55 -8.79 -12.93 8.59
CA SER A 55 -8.92 -11.48 8.43
C SER A 55 -9.11 -11.07 6.98
N ILE A 56 -8.42 -11.76 6.06
CA ILE A 56 -8.54 -11.51 4.61
C ILE A 56 -9.86 -12.06 4.08
N ALA A 57 -10.27 -13.25 4.54
CA ALA A 57 -11.57 -13.83 4.19
C ALA A 57 -12.71 -12.92 4.65
N ASP A 58 -12.58 -12.29 5.82
CA ASP A 58 -13.57 -11.38 6.36
C ASP A 58 -13.77 -10.12 5.50
N LEU A 59 -12.79 -9.68 4.70
CA LEU A 59 -12.96 -8.59 3.73
C LEU A 59 -14.05 -8.88 2.68
N THR A 60 -14.36 -10.16 2.45
CA THR A 60 -15.45 -10.57 1.55
C THR A 60 -16.83 -10.57 2.21
N LYS A 61 -16.90 -10.29 3.51
CA LYS A 61 -18.16 -10.21 4.24
C LYS A 61 -18.74 -8.80 4.11
N LYS A 62 -20.04 -8.72 3.82
CA LYS A 62 -20.77 -7.43 3.76
C LYS A 62 -20.72 -6.64 5.06
N ARG A 63 -20.57 -7.33 6.20
CA ARG A 63 -20.58 -6.70 7.50
C ARG A 63 -19.32 -5.86 7.69
N GLY A 64 -19.50 -4.55 7.82
CA GLY A 64 -18.42 -3.62 8.12
C GLY A 64 -17.76 -2.97 6.90
N TYR A 65 -18.22 -3.23 5.67
CA TYR A 65 -17.80 -2.45 4.51
C TYR A 65 -18.72 -1.23 4.31
N ASP A 66 -18.11 -0.05 4.26
CA ASP A 66 -18.82 1.18 3.90
C ASP A 66 -18.91 1.29 2.37
N THR A 67 -20.11 1.03 1.83
CA THR A 67 -20.34 1.11 0.38
C THR A 67 -20.23 2.52 -0.18
N GLU A 68 -20.30 3.55 0.68
CA GLU A 68 -20.20 4.95 0.29
C GLU A 68 -18.76 5.49 0.39
N LEU A 69 -17.82 4.71 0.93
CA LEU A 69 -16.40 5.08 0.99
C LEU A 69 -15.82 5.30 -0.41
N LEU A 70 -16.06 4.36 -1.34
CA LEU A 70 -15.55 4.46 -2.70
C LEU A 70 -16.10 5.70 -3.43
N PRO A 71 -17.43 5.93 -3.50
CA PRO A 71 -17.98 7.20 -4.01
C PRO A 71 -17.35 8.44 -3.38
N SER A 72 -17.15 8.45 -2.05
CA SER A 72 -16.59 9.57 -1.30
C SER A 72 -15.15 9.89 -1.72
N LEU A 73 -14.27 8.88 -1.86
CA LEU A 73 -12.90 9.07 -2.37
C LEU A 73 -12.89 9.69 -3.78
N PHE A 74 -13.89 9.37 -4.58
CA PHE A 74 -14.02 9.85 -5.95
C PHE A 74 -14.61 11.25 -6.10
N THR A 75 -14.99 11.92 -5.01
CA THR A 75 -15.41 13.33 -5.01
C THR A 75 -14.22 14.29 -5.20
N TYR A 76 -13.01 13.89 -4.79
CA TYR A 76 -11.79 14.71 -4.82
C TYR A 76 -11.09 14.71 -6.20
N ARG A 77 -11.85 15.02 -7.25
CA ARG A 77 -11.46 14.86 -8.66
C ARG A 77 -10.30 15.71 -9.10
N GLU A 78 -10.26 16.96 -8.67
CA GLU A 78 -9.22 17.92 -9.09
C GLU A 78 -7.82 17.50 -8.63
N ILE A 79 -7.73 16.81 -7.49
CA ILE A 79 -6.46 16.38 -6.92
C ILE A 79 -6.01 15.04 -7.52
N LEU A 80 -6.93 14.07 -7.60
CA LEU A 80 -6.57 12.69 -7.91
C LEU A 80 -6.87 12.28 -9.36
N TRP A 81 -7.94 12.81 -9.96
CA TRP A 81 -8.59 12.18 -11.12
C TRP A 81 -8.57 13.02 -12.41
N GLN A 82 -8.28 14.31 -12.33
CA GLN A 82 -8.43 15.26 -13.45
C GLN A 82 -7.11 15.92 -13.87
N PRO A 83 -7.06 16.64 -15.00
CA PRO A 83 -5.93 17.50 -15.37
C PRO A 83 -5.53 18.47 -14.26
N ASN A 84 -4.32 19.02 -14.29
CA ASN A 84 -4.01 20.11 -13.38
C ASN A 84 -4.84 21.35 -13.75
N VAL A 85 -5.80 21.69 -12.90
CA VAL A 85 -6.65 22.89 -13.05
C VAL A 85 -6.13 24.09 -12.25
N PHE A 86 -5.05 23.93 -11.48
CA PHE A 86 -4.55 24.96 -10.58
C PHE A 86 -3.38 25.72 -11.20
N GLU A 87 -3.50 27.05 -11.21
CA GLU A 87 -2.43 27.96 -11.63
C GLU A 87 -1.41 28.23 -10.53
N LYS A 88 -1.85 28.19 -9.26
CA LYS A 88 -1.03 28.59 -8.10
C LYS A 88 -1.15 27.58 -6.95
N PRO A 89 -0.06 27.30 -6.20
CA PRO A 89 -0.09 26.38 -5.06
C PRO A 89 -1.20 26.69 -4.06
N GLN A 90 -1.47 27.97 -3.78
CA GLN A 90 -2.47 28.40 -2.81
C GLN A 90 -3.91 27.98 -3.18
N LEU A 91 -4.18 27.72 -4.47
CA LEU A 91 -5.48 27.26 -4.95
C LEU A 91 -5.60 25.73 -4.84
N CYS A 92 -4.50 25.00 -4.95
CA CYS A 92 -4.46 23.54 -4.87
C CYS A 92 -4.46 23.04 -3.42
N MET A 93 -3.74 23.72 -2.52
CA MET A 93 -3.56 23.29 -1.14
C MET A 93 -4.87 23.09 -0.34
N PRO A 94 -5.91 23.95 -0.47
CA PRO A 94 -7.19 23.72 0.21
C PRO A 94 -7.82 22.38 -0.15
N SER A 95 -7.91 22.03 -1.43
CA SER A 95 -8.49 20.75 -1.87
C SER A 95 -7.70 19.55 -1.34
N ILE A 96 -6.36 19.64 -1.28
CA ILE A 96 -5.53 18.60 -0.66
C ILE A 96 -5.78 18.50 0.86
N ARG A 97 -5.95 19.63 1.56
CA ARG A 97 -6.24 19.65 3.01
C ARG A 97 -7.59 19.02 3.32
N ILE A 98 -8.62 19.31 2.52
CA ILE A 98 -9.95 18.72 2.71
C ILE A 98 -9.88 17.21 2.50
N PHE A 99 -9.20 16.76 1.45
CA PHE A 99 -9.04 15.32 1.21
C PHE A 99 -8.25 14.63 2.34
N LYS A 100 -7.17 15.27 2.82
CA LYS A 100 -6.42 14.80 3.99
C LYS A 100 -7.31 14.66 5.22
N ALA A 101 -8.09 15.69 5.56
CA ALA A 101 -8.97 15.69 6.72
C ALA A 101 -10.02 14.58 6.62
N PHE A 102 -10.65 14.41 5.45
CA PHE A 102 -11.56 13.31 5.20
C PHE A 102 -10.92 11.93 5.48
N CYS A 103 -9.70 11.69 4.99
CA CYS A 103 -8.99 10.44 5.25
C CYS A 103 -8.67 10.25 6.74
N GLU A 104 -8.27 11.30 7.45
CA GLU A 104 -7.96 11.25 8.88
C GLU A 104 -9.22 10.97 9.73
N GLU A 105 -10.33 11.66 9.42
CA GLU A 105 -11.63 11.46 10.08
C GLU A 105 -12.14 10.03 9.87
N LYS A 106 -12.16 9.55 8.62
CA LYS A 106 -12.60 8.18 8.31
C LYS A 106 -11.70 7.11 8.90
N ALA A 107 -10.39 7.33 8.94
CA ALA A 107 -9.49 6.41 9.63
C ALA A 107 -9.82 6.34 11.13
N ALA A 108 -10.05 7.50 11.78
CA ALA A 108 -10.39 7.56 13.19
C ALA A 108 -11.75 6.91 13.52
N GLU A 109 -12.73 6.98 12.61
CA GLU A 109 -13.99 6.23 12.73
C GLU A 109 -13.72 4.71 12.74
N TYR A 110 -12.90 4.20 11.82
CA TYR A 110 -12.56 2.77 11.78
C TYR A 110 -11.71 2.31 12.97
N ASP A 111 -10.84 3.16 13.52
CA ASP A 111 -10.06 2.81 14.71
C ASP A 111 -10.91 2.62 15.97
N GLN A 112 -12.15 3.14 15.99
CA GLN A 112 -13.10 2.91 17.09
C GLN A 112 -13.78 1.54 16.99
N GLU A 113 -13.77 0.94 15.80
CA GLU A 113 -14.36 -0.36 15.54
C GLU A 113 -13.35 -1.49 15.85
N LYS A 114 -13.86 -2.63 16.33
CA LYS A 114 -13.01 -3.78 16.66
C LYS A 114 -12.86 -4.71 15.46
N GLY A 115 -11.62 -4.99 15.06
CA GLY A 115 -11.29 -6.06 14.13
C GLY A 115 -10.25 -5.66 13.09
N LYS A 116 -9.47 -6.65 12.63
CA LYS A 116 -8.36 -6.44 11.69
C LYS A 116 -8.78 -5.84 10.35
N ILE A 117 -10.04 -6.03 9.92
CA ILE A 117 -10.58 -5.38 8.71
C ILE A 117 -10.54 -3.85 8.85
N TYR A 118 -11.00 -3.33 10.00
CA TYR A 118 -11.04 -1.91 10.25
C TYR A 118 -9.64 -1.33 10.40
N GLU A 119 -8.71 -2.09 10.97
CA GLU A 119 -7.28 -1.73 10.98
C GLU A 119 -6.69 -1.62 9.56
N ILE A 120 -7.09 -2.49 8.63
CA ILE A 120 -6.69 -2.39 7.22
C ILE A 120 -7.23 -1.09 6.60
N TYR A 121 -8.52 -0.81 6.77
CA TYR A 121 -9.11 0.41 6.21
C TYR A 121 -8.52 1.68 6.82
N SER A 122 -8.36 1.74 8.14
CA SER A 122 -7.76 2.89 8.81
C SER A 122 -6.31 3.08 8.41
N GLY A 123 -5.53 2.01 8.31
CA GLY A 123 -4.13 2.04 7.84
C GLY A 123 -4.00 2.59 6.42
N LEU A 124 -4.85 2.15 5.49
CA LEU A 124 -4.87 2.63 4.11
C LEU A 124 -5.26 4.11 4.01
N LEU A 125 -6.30 4.53 4.74
CA LEU A 125 -6.73 5.94 4.77
C LEU A 125 -5.66 6.85 5.39
N ARG A 126 -4.99 6.42 6.46
CA ARG A 126 -3.82 7.12 7.01
C ARG A 126 -2.70 7.23 5.97
N GLY A 127 -2.46 6.18 5.18
CA GLY A 127 -1.52 6.23 4.06
C GLY A 127 -1.83 7.32 3.04
N LEU A 128 -3.11 7.48 2.67
CA LEU A 128 -3.56 8.58 1.80
C LEU A 128 -3.35 9.95 2.46
N ALA A 129 -3.69 10.09 3.74
CA ALA A 129 -3.49 11.33 4.50
C ALA A 129 -2.00 11.71 4.57
N GLU A 130 -1.11 10.75 4.79
CA GLU A 130 0.34 10.96 4.76
C GLU A 130 0.84 11.44 3.39
N ASN A 131 0.31 10.86 2.31
CA ASN A 131 0.65 11.29 0.95
C ASN A 131 0.20 12.74 0.71
N CYS A 132 -0.99 13.12 1.20
CA CYS A 132 -1.47 14.50 1.17
C CYS A 132 -0.57 15.44 1.99
N GLU A 133 -0.16 15.04 3.19
CA GLU A 133 0.73 15.82 4.03
C GLU A 133 2.08 16.08 3.35
N ARG A 134 2.65 15.07 2.68
CA ARG A 134 3.87 15.24 1.88
C ARG A 134 3.67 16.24 0.75
N ALA A 135 2.54 16.15 0.03
CA ALA A 135 2.22 17.09 -1.03
C ALA A 135 2.06 18.53 -0.50
N LEU A 136 1.39 18.72 0.65
CA LEU A 136 1.25 20.04 1.29
C LEU A 136 2.60 20.61 1.74
N LYS A 137 3.48 19.79 2.30
CA LYS A 137 4.85 20.20 2.66
C LYS A 137 5.62 20.64 1.42
N ASP A 138 5.52 19.91 0.32
CA ASP A 138 6.20 20.26 -0.94
C ASP A 138 5.65 21.57 -1.55
N LEU A 139 4.33 21.78 -1.51
CA LEU A 139 3.67 23.03 -1.95
C LEU A 139 4.00 24.23 -1.06
N GLY A 140 4.22 24.00 0.25
CA GLY A 140 4.50 25.04 1.24
C GLY A 140 5.97 25.48 1.30
N LYS A 141 6.88 24.86 0.53
CA LYS A 141 8.30 25.24 0.51
C LYS A 141 8.46 26.66 -0.03
N LYS A 142 9.16 27.51 0.73
CA LYS A 142 9.45 28.92 0.36
C LYS A 142 10.38 29.09 -0.84
N ARG A 143 11.02 28.02 -1.33
CA ARG A 143 11.92 28.07 -2.50
C ARG A 143 11.10 28.04 -3.79
N GLN A 144 11.19 29.10 -4.58
CA GLN A 144 10.52 29.20 -5.88
C GLN A 144 11.38 28.62 -7.02
N PRO A 145 10.75 28.17 -8.13
CA PRO A 145 9.31 27.93 -8.31
C PRO A 145 8.92 26.48 -7.93
N VAL A 146 7.86 26.33 -7.14
CA VAL A 146 7.27 25.01 -6.85
C VAL A 146 6.42 24.56 -8.03
N SER A 147 6.72 23.40 -8.61
CA SER A 147 5.93 22.81 -9.67
C SER A 147 4.72 22.07 -9.10
N ILE A 148 3.53 22.68 -9.15
CA ILE A 148 2.25 22.04 -8.79
C ILE A 148 2.10 20.73 -9.54
N HIS A 149 2.43 20.76 -10.82
CA HIS A 149 2.39 19.63 -11.72
C HIS A 149 3.20 18.43 -11.18
N ARG A 150 4.46 18.66 -10.77
CA ARG A 150 5.30 17.62 -10.16
C ARG A 150 4.72 17.09 -8.85
N VAL A 151 4.17 17.96 -8.01
CA VAL A 151 3.60 17.55 -6.72
C VAL A 151 2.35 16.69 -6.92
N LEU A 152 1.43 17.10 -7.80
CA LEU A 152 0.22 16.34 -8.11
C LEU A 152 0.55 15.00 -8.77
N LYS A 153 1.55 14.97 -9.67
CA LYS A 153 2.06 13.71 -10.24
C LYS A 153 2.45 12.73 -9.14
N GLU A 154 3.28 13.17 -8.20
CA GLU A 154 3.81 12.30 -7.15
C GLU A 154 2.72 11.90 -6.14
N LEU A 155 1.80 12.81 -5.81
CA LEU A 155 0.64 12.49 -4.99
C LEU A 155 -0.20 11.39 -5.62
N ARG A 156 -0.54 11.50 -6.91
CA ARG A 156 -1.32 10.49 -7.64
C ARG A 156 -0.59 9.15 -7.72
N ARG A 157 0.71 9.18 -8.03
CA ARG A 157 1.55 7.97 -8.10
C ARG A 157 1.53 7.22 -6.77
N ARG A 158 1.67 7.92 -5.65
CA ARG A 158 1.67 7.31 -4.31
C ARG A 158 0.28 6.92 -3.82
N SER A 159 -0.77 7.65 -4.21
CA SER A 159 -2.13 7.29 -3.83
C SER A 159 -2.70 6.14 -4.66
N PHE A 160 -2.20 5.93 -5.88
CA PHE A 160 -2.72 4.94 -6.83
C PHE A 160 -2.90 3.53 -6.24
N PRO A 161 -1.90 2.91 -5.57
CA PRO A 161 -2.05 1.54 -5.08
C PRO A 161 -3.13 1.43 -4.00
N ILE A 162 -3.23 2.43 -3.13
CA ILE A 162 -4.25 2.45 -2.05
C ILE A 162 -5.65 2.59 -2.64
N ILE A 163 -5.81 3.47 -3.64
CA ILE A 163 -7.09 3.67 -4.32
C ILE A 163 -7.48 2.40 -5.07
N LYS A 164 -6.53 1.77 -5.77
CA LYS A 164 -6.77 0.52 -6.50
C LYS A 164 -7.26 -0.58 -5.57
N PHE A 165 -6.73 -0.67 -4.34
CA PHE A 165 -7.27 -1.58 -3.33
C PHE A 165 -8.76 -1.31 -3.04
N PHE A 166 -9.14 -0.05 -2.80
CA PHE A 166 -10.54 0.30 -2.53
C PHE A 166 -11.46 0.03 -3.72
N ILE A 167 -10.97 0.21 -4.95
CA ILE A 167 -11.74 -0.13 -6.17
C ILE A 167 -11.93 -1.63 -6.29
N ASP A 168 -10.88 -2.42 -6.11
CA ASP A 168 -10.92 -3.88 -6.25
C ASP A 168 -11.54 -4.58 -5.03
N HIS A 169 -12.04 -3.82 -4.06
CA HIS A 169 -12.68 -4.37 -2.88
C HIS A 169 -13.94 -5.19 -3.28
N PRO A 170 -14.08 -6.44 -2.82
CA PRO A 170 -15.09 -7.37 -3.31
C PRO A 170 -16.52 -7.00 -2.90
N GLN A 171 -16.68 -6.09 -1.94
CA GLN A 171 -17.98 -5.61 -1.46
C GLN A 171 -18.49 -4.35 -2.15
N ASN A 172 -17.75 -3.83 -3.14
CA ASN A 172 -18.25 -2.73 -3.94
C ASN A 172 -19.50 -3.12 -4.71
N ARG A 173 -20.46 -2.20 -4.78
CA ARG A 173 -21.56 -2.32 -5.73
C ARG A 173 -21.00 -2.23 -7.15
N ASN A 174 -21.57 -3.02 -8.07
CA ASN A 174 -21.08 -3.10 -9.45
C ASN A 174 -21.10 -1.75 -10.17
N ASP A 175 -22.12 -0.92 -9.96
CA ASP A 175 -22.22 0.41 -10.56
C ASP A 175 -21.10 1.34 -10.08
N TYR A 176 -20.85 1.40 -8.77
CA TYR A 176 -19.75 2.17 -8.19
C TYR A 176 -18.38 1.65 -8.64
N TYR A 177 -18.20 0.33 -8.73
CA TYR A 177 -16.98 -0.28 -9.25
C TYR A 177 -16.69 0.15 -10.69
N HIS A 178 -17.65 -0.03 -11.60
CA HIS A 178 -17.46 0.30 -13.02
C HIS A 178 -17.19 1.79 -13.22
N GLU A 179 -17.90 2.65 -12.49
CA GLU A 179 -17.65 4.08 -12.53
C GLU A 179 -16.24 4.43 -12.02
N ALA A 180 -15.82 3.84 -10.90
CA ALA A 180 -14.51 4.08 -10.33
C ALA A 180 -13.36 3.60 -11.24
N VAL A 181 -13.51 2.44 -11.88
CA VAL A 181 -12.54 1.93 -12.88
C VAL A 181 -12.44 2.88 -14.07
N ASN A 182 -13.57 3.37 -14.60
CA ASN A 182 -13.56 4.32 -15.71
C ASN A 182 -12.84 5.63 -15.35
N ARG A 183 -13.12 6.16 -14.16
CA ARG A 183 -12.45 7.37 -13.65
C ARG A 183 -10.96 7.14 -13.40
N LEU A 184 -10.56 5.98 -12.88
CA LEU A 184 -9.15 5.63 -12.70
C LEU A 184 -8.42 5.53 -14.05
N ASN A 185 -9.01 4.85 -15.04
CA ASN A 185 -8.44 4.74 -16.39
C ASN A 185 -8.23 6.12 -17.03
N TYR A 186 -9.20 7.02 -16.85
CA TYR A 186 -9.07 8.40 -17.30
C TYR A 186 -7.94 9.15 -16.57
N ALA A 187 -7.82 8.98 -15.25
CA ALA A 187 -6.75 9.58 -14.45
C ALA A 187 -5.36 9.06 -14.85
N VAL A 188 -5.23 7.76 -15.14
CA VAL A 188 -3.98 7.16 -15.67
C VAL A 188 -3.64 7.75 -17.03
N LYS A 189 -4.62 7.86 -17.94
CA LYS A 189 -4.43 8.49 -19.25
C LYS A 189 -3.89 9.91 -19.10
N ILE A 190 -4.54 10.75 -18.27
CA ILE A 190 -4.08 12.12 -17.98
C ILE A 190 -2.66 12.12 -17.43
N SER A 191 -2.36 11.21 -16.51
CA SER A 191 -1.05 11.14 -15.88
C SER A 191 0.05 10.81 -16.89
N ILE A 192 -0.25 9.98 -17.89
CA ILE A 192 0.68 9.68 -18.99
C ILE A 192 0.79 10.87 -19.93
N THR A 193 -0.32 11.44 -20.40
CA THR A 193 -0.32 12.45 -21.46
C THR A 193 0.10 13.84 -20.98
N GLU A 194 -0.34 14.24 -19.78
CA GLU A 194 -0.07 15.57 -19.24
C GLU A 194 1.10 15.53 -18.27
N PHE A 195 1.18 14.51 -17.41
CA PHE A 195 2.19 14.43 -16.36
C PHE A 195 3.46 13.67 -16.75
N ASN A 196 3.54 13.20 -17.99
CA ASN A 196 4.67 12.44 -18.53
C ASN A 196 5.08 11.29 -17.58
N THR A 197 4.09 10.65 -16.96
CA THR A 197 4.27 9.48 -16.09
C THR A 197 4.34 8.23 -16.97
N ARG A 198 5.26 7.31 -16.67
CA ARG A 198 5.26 6.00 -17.35
C ARG A 198 4.20 5.10 -16.71
N PHE A 199 3.54 4.28 -17.52
CA PHE A 199 2.56 3.31 -17.00
C PHE A 199 3.16 2.41 -15.89
N THR A 200 4.44 2.04 -16.03
CA THR A 200 5.18 1.23 -15.04
C THR A 200 5.42 1.92 -13.69
N GLU A 201 5.16 3.23 -13.56
CA GLU A 201 5.27 3.97 -12.30
C GLU A 201 4.03 3.81 -11.40
N PHE A 202 2.94 3.25 -11.94
CA PHE A 202 1.75 2.88 -11.17
C PHE A 202 1.92 1.48 -10.59
N GLU A 203 2.39 1.43 -9.35
CA GLU A 203 2.57 0.17 -8.63
C GLU A 203 1.20 -0.44 -8.30
N GLU A 204 1.01 -1.71 -8.64
CA GLU A 204 -0.20 -2.43 -8.24
C GLU A 204 -0.10 -2.80 -6.75
N PRO A 205 -1.17 -2.65 -5.96
CA PRO A 205 -1.21 -3.19 -4.61
C PRO A 205 -1.18 -4.72 -4.66
N PHE A 206 -0.58 -5.35 -3.64
CA PHE A 206 -0.46 -6.80 -3.58
C PHE A 206 -0.46 -7.34 -2.16
N TRP A 207 -0.80 -8.62 -2.05
CA TRP A 207 -0.66 -9.41 -0.85
C TRP A 207 0.65 -10.18 -0.88
N ARG A 208 1.47 -10.04 0.15
CA ARG A 208 2.63 -10.89 0.34
C ARG A 208 2.31 -12.01 1.31
N VAL A 209 2.52 -13.24 0.85
CA VAL A 209 2.39 -14.46 1.64
C VAL A 209 3.78 -14.97 2.00
N GLU A 210 4.03 -15.15 3.29
CA GLU A 210 5.28 -15.65 3.82
C GLU A 210 5.03 -16.87 4.71
N ASN A 211 5.94 -17.85 4.68
CA ASN A 211 5.86 -18.99 5.60
C ASN A 211 6.51 -18.62 6.95
N GLU A 212 5.86 -18.90 8.08
CA GLU A 212 6.39 -18.59 9.43
C GLU A 212 7.78 -19.20 9.70
N LYS A 213 8.08 -20.38 9.13
CA LYS A 213 9.40 -21.02 9.20
C LYS A 213 10.51 -20.23 8.48
N ALA A 214 10.16 -19.33 7.57
CA ALA A 214 11.09 -18.46 6.85
C ALA A 214 11.37 -17.16 7.64
N ILE A 215 10.35 -16.61 8.33
CA ILE A 215 10.48 -15.42 9.19
C ILE A 215 11.45 -15.70 10.34
N SER A 216 11.28 -16.83 11.04
CA SER A 216 12.18 -17.29 12.10
C SER A 216 13.64 -17.45 11.65
N LYS A 217 13.88 -17.94 10.42
CA LYS A 217 15.24 -18.06 9.85
C LYS A 217 15.85 -16.72 9.42
N ASN A 218 15.05 -15.77 8.93
CA ASN A 218 15.53 -14.44 8.57
C ASN A 218 15.84 -13.61 9.82
N ASN A 219 14.98 -13.66 10.85
CA ASN A 219 15.23 -13.00 12.13
C ASN A 219 16.49 -13.56 12.84
N MET A 220 16.74 -14.87 12.77
CA MET A 220 17.99 -15.45 13.27
C MET A 220 19.23 -15.02 12.47
N ARG A 221 19.11 -14.82 11.15
CA ARG A 221 20.22 -14.35 10.30
C ARG A 221 20.50 -12.87 10.46
N GLU A 222 19.47 -12.05 10.68
CA GLU A 222 19.62 -10.62 10.99
C GLU A 222 20.17 -10.41 12.41
N ALA A 223 19.72 -11.20 13.38
CA ALA A 223 20.31 -11.23 14.71
C ALA A 223 21.79 -11.64 14.67
N GLN A 224 22.16 -12.63 13.85
CA GLN A 224 23.56 -13.03 13.63
C GLN A 224 24.37 -11.93 12.94
N LYS A 225 23.84 -11.25 11.91
CA LYS A 225 24.53 -10.11 11.25
C LYS A 225 24.75 -8.92 12.19
N ASN A 226 23.83 -8.69 13.13
CA ASN A 226 23.98 -7.64 14.14
C ASN A 226 24.94 -8.03 15.26
N THR A 227 25.12 -9.32 15.55
CA THR A 227 26.18 -9.80 16.47
C THR A 227 27.55 -9.78 15.82
N THR A 228 27.69 -10.14 14.54
CA THR A 228 29.00 -10.09 13.84
C THR A 228 29.51 -8.67 13.58
N LYS A 229 28.62 -7.66 13.56
CA LYS A 229 29.03 -6.25 13.49
C LYS A 229 29.37 -5.64 14.85
N GLY A 230 29.12 -6.35 15.95
CA GLY A 230 29.43 -5.91 17.31
C GLY A 230 30.74 -6.48 17.88
N GLU A 231 31.36 -7.47 17.23
CA GLU A 231 32.52 -8.19 17.77
C GLU A 231 33.89 -7.77 17.18
N ASP A 232 33.94 -6.80 16.25
CA ASP A 232 35.22 -6.31 15.68
C ASP A 232 35.79 -5.05 16.38
N PHE A 233 35.31 -4.68 17.57
CA PHE A 233 35.82 -3.53 18.33
C PHE A 233 36.18 -3.83 19.79
N VAL A 234 36.74 -5.00 20.10
CA VAL A 234 37.41 -5.20 21.40
C VAL A 234 38.63 -6.11 21.24
N ASN A 235 39.80 -5.50 21.04
CA ASN A 235 41.06 -5.78 21.74
C ASN A 235 42.27 -5.46 20.86
N GLN A 236 43.00 -4.41 21.23
CA GLN A 236 44.46 -4.48 21.37
C GLN A 236 44.94 -3.24 22.16
N GLU A 237 44.77 -3.28 23.47
CA GLU A 237 45.78 -2.70 24.36
C GLU A 237 46.96 -3.67 24.41
N LYS A 238 48.11 -3.25 23.89
CA LYS A 238 49.41 -3.72 24.37
C LYS A 238 50.39 -2.55 24.39
N VAL A 239 50.72 -2.18 25.63
CA VAL A 239 51.89 -1.40 26.05
C VAL A 239 53.19 -2.09 25.62
N VAL A 240 54.29 -1.32 25.58
CA VAL A 240 55.75 -1.65 25.64
C VAL A 240 56.47 -1.03 24.42
N PHE A 241 57.47 -0.13 24.48
CA PHE A 241 58.28 0.53 25.51
C PHE A 241 58.34 2.04 25.22
#